data_AF-A0A838EW96-F1
#
_entry.id   AF-A0A838EW96-F1
#
_cell.length_a   1.000
_cell.length_b   1.000
_cell.length_c   1.000
_cell.angle_alpha   90.00
_cell.angle_beta   90.00
_cell.angle_gamma   90.00
#
_symmetry.space_group_name_H-M   'P 1'
#
loop_
_entity.id
_entity.type
_entity.pdbx_description
1 polymer ?
#
loop_
_entity_poly.entity_id
_entity_poly.type
_entity_poly.pdbx_seq_one_letter_code
_entity_poly.pdbx_strand_id
1 'polypeptide(L)'
;MRNILIQDDVASVEARLKQFENNTGCELLLVITNASDPYPGASWRFGLIAGFALSFIFSYYLEFHYGWMWPVSFLIVCLFMTWVGHFNWAKKLALSDWEVQRECSEKALEFFHTLGTSKVSHKVTAMIMVSTMEKNIQLLIDEKLKTQITQAELDELIDIMRVHFKAGNVG
;
A
#
# COMPACT_ATOMS: atom_id res chain seq x y z
N MET A 1 14.36 4.73 -6.00
CA MET A 1 13.31 3.70 -6.13
C MET A 1 14.02 2.38 -6.32
N ARG A 2 13.77 1.38 -5.47
CA ARG A 2 14.32 0.04 -5.67
C ARG A 2 13.33 -0.66 -6.60
N ASN A 3 13.67 -0.83 -7.87
CA ASN A 3 12.81 -1.53 -8.82
C ASN A 3 12.62 -2.95 -8.30
N ILE A 4 11.38 -3.32 -8.02
CA ILE A 4 11.01 -4.66 -7.52
C ILE A 4 11.20 -5.71 -8.61
N LEU A 5 11.12 -5.30 -9.87
CA LEU A 5 11.37 -6.13 -11.03
C LEU A 5 12.58 -5.59 -11.78
N ILE A 6 13.52 -6.47 -12.14
CA ILE A 6 14.58 -6.20 -13.09
C ILE A 6 13.96 -6.22 -14.50
N GLN A 7 14.59 -5.57 -15.49
CA GLN A 7 14.06 -5.56 -16.87
C GLN A 7 13.82 -6.96 -17.44
N ASP A 8 14.66 -7.94 -17.08
CA ASP A 8 14.50 -9.33 -17.48
C ASP A 8 13.25 -9.98 -16.83
N ASP A 9 12.94 -9.62 -15.58
CA ASP A 9 11.73 -10.09 -14.89
C ASP A 9 10.47 -9.54 -15.55
N VAL A 10 10.50 -8.26 -15.95
CA VAL A 10 9.37 -7.62 -16.65
C VAL A 10 9.07 -8.35 -17.96
N ALA A 11 10.09 -8.67 -18.75
CA ALA A 11 9.91 -9.40 -20.01
C ALA A 11 9.37 -10.82 -19.80
N SER A 12 9.86 -11.52 -18.77
CA SER A 12 9.37 -12.85 -18.38
C SER A 12 7.89 -12.81 -17.96
N VAL A 13 7.52 -11.85 -17.12
CA VAL A 13 6.14 -11.66 -16.65
C VAL A 13 5.23 -11.29 -17.83
N GLU A 14 5.66 -10.40 -18.73
CA GLU A 14 4.88 -10.04 -19.91
C GLU A 14 4.65 -11.23 -20.85
N ALA A 15 5.65 -12.09 -21.04
CA ALA A 15 5.52 -13.30 -21.85
C ALA A 15 4.50 -14.29 -21.23
N ARG A 16 4.55 -14.48 -19.90
CA ARG A 16 3.60 -15.33 -19.17
C ARG A 16 2.18 -14.75 -19.21
N LEU A 17 2.04 -13.43 -19.07
CA LEU A 17 0.77 -12.73 -19.20
C LEU A 17 0.17 -12.97 -20.59
N LYS A 18 0.92 -12.71 -21.66
CA LYS A 18 0.48 -12.95 -23.04
C LYS A 18 0.07 -14.41 -23.29
N GLN A 19 0.82 -15.36 -22.73
CA GLN A 19 0.48 -16.78 -22.83
C GLN A 19 -0.85 -17.09 -22.13
N PHE A 20 -1.07 -16.53 -20.93
CA PHE A 20 -2.33 -16.67 -20.20
C PHE A 20 -3.51 -16.05 -20.97
N GLU A 21 -3.35 -14.85 -21.50
CA GLU A 21 -4.38 -14.14 -22.27
C GLU A 21 -4.75 -14.89 -23.55
N ASN A 22 -3.77 -15.45 -24.26
CA ASN A 22 -4.01 -16.25 -25.46
C ASN A 22 -4.75 -17.56 -25.17
N ASN A 23 -4.50 -18.18 -24.01
CA ASN A 23 -5.12 -19.45 -23.64
C ASN A 23 -6.55 -19.29 -23.10
N THR A 24 -6.83 -18.18 -22.42
CA THR A 24 -8.09 -17.99 -21.68
C THR A 24 -9.04 -16.99 -22.33
N GLY A 25 -8.53 -16.10 -23.19
CA GLY A 25 -9.29 -14.96 -23.72
C GLY A 25 -9.61 -13.89 -22.67
N CYS A 26 -9.13 -14.06 -21.43
CA CYS A 26 -9.22 -13.10 -20.34
C CYS A 26 -8.04 -12.12 -20.42
N GLU A 27 -8.29 -10.84 -20.17
CA GLU A 27 -7.25 -9.81 -20.09
C GLU A 27 -6.78 -9.70 -18.63
N LEU A 28 -5.47 -9.86 -18.40
CA LEU A 28 -4.90 -9.85 -17.04
C LEU A 28 -4.04 -8.62 -16.84
N LEU A 29 -4.53 -7.69 -16.02
CA LEU A 29 -3.85 -6.45 -15.70
C LEU A 29 -3.04 -6.59 -14.40
N LEU A 30 -1.74 -6.40 -14.47
CA LEU A 30 -0.86 -6.36 -13.29
C LEU A 30 -0.43 -4.92 -13.01
N VAL A 31 -0.78 -4.41 -11.82
CA VAL A 31 -0.41 -3.05 -11.37
C VAL A 31 0.47 -3.14 -10.13
N ILE A 32 1.71 -2.66 -10.23
CA ILE A 32 2.63 -2.58 -9.09
C ILE A 32 2.80 -1.10 -8.72
N THR A 33 2.28 -0.73 -7.54
CA THR A 33 2.42 0.63 -7.01
C THR A 33 3.25 0.65 -5.73
N ASN A 34 3.94 1.76 -5.49
CA ASN A 34 4.70 1.92 -4.26
C ASN A 34 3.76 2.06 -3.05
N ALA A 35 2.76 2.94 -3.18
CA ALA A 35 1.76 3.25 -2.17
C ALA A 35 0.41 3.49 -2.85
N SER A 36 -0.69 3.27 -2.13
CA SER A 36 -2.03 3.62 -2.60
C SER A 36 -2.35 5.11 -2.43
N ASP A 37 -1.86 5.73 -1.34
CA ASP A 37 -2.02 7.16 -1.03
C ASP A 37 -0.76 7.74 -0.33
N PRO A 38 -0.49 9.07 -0.39
CA PRO A 38 0.54 9.74 0.42
C PRO A 38 0.42 9.62 1.95
N TYR A 39 -0.76 9.33 2.51
CA TYR A 39 -1.06 9.24 3.94
C TYR A 39 -0.56 10.43 4.79
N PRO A 40 -1.06 11.66 4.54
CA PRO A 40 -0.70 12.82 5.35
C PRO A 40 -1.09 12.63 6.82
N GLY A 41 -2.23 11.98 7.09
CA GLY A 41 -2.72 11.70 8.44
C GLY A 41 -1.76 10.85 9.27
N ALA A 42 -1.09 9.86 8.66
CA ALA A 42 -0.10 9.02 9.35
C ALA A 42 1.10 9.84 9.84
N SER A 43 1.53 10.84 9.08
CA SER A 43 2.66 11.71 9.47
C SER A 43 2.31 12.55 10.71
N TRP A 44 1.09 13.08 10.78
CA TRP A 44 0.58 13.81 11.93
C TRP A 44 0.39 12.94 13.17
N ARG A 45 -0.17 11.73 13.01
CA ARG A 45 -0.32 10.76 14.11
C ARG A 45 1.04 10.37 14.68
N PHE A 46 2.02 10.10 13.82
CA PHE A 46 3.39 9.83 14.24
C PHE A 46 3.97 11.02 15.02
N GLY A 47 3.86 12.22 14.46
CA GLY A 47 4.37 13.45 15.07
C GLY A 47 3.81 13.71 16.47
N LEU A 48 2.51 13.51 16.65
CA LEU A 48 1.84 13.70 17.93
C LEU A 48 2.24 12.65 18.96
N ILE A 49 2.23 11.36 18.59
CA ILE A 49 2.55 10.26 19.50
C ILE A 49 4.04 10.28 19.88
N ALA A 50 4.93 10.35 18.89
CA ALA A 50 6.37 10.41 19.11
C ALA A 50 6.76 11.72 19.80
N GLY A 51 6.10 12.82 19.44
CA GLY A 51 6.33 14.12 20.05
C GLY A 51 5.97 14.14 21.52
N PHE A 52 4.83 13.56 21.89
CA PHE A 52 4.42 13.41 23.28
C PHE A 52 5.39 12.52 24.08
N ALA A 53 5.74 11.36 23.55
CA ALA A 53 6.67 10.44 24.21
C ALA A 53 8.05 11.10 24.43
N LEU A 54 8.59 11.78 23.42
CA LEU A 54 9.90 12.42 23.51
C LEU A 54 9.87 13.65 24.41
N SER A 55 8.80 14.45 24.38
CA SER A 55 8.61 15.58 25.29
C SER A 55 8.50 15.12 26.75
N PHE A 56 7.87 13.97 27.00
CA PHE A 56 7.80 13.37 28.33
C PHE A 56 9.18 12.92 28.81
N ILE A 57 9.97 12.27 27.94
CA ILE A 57 11.37 11.89 28.23
C ILE A 57 12.21 13.14 28.53
N PHE A 58 12.10 14.19 27.72
CA PHE A 58 12.82 15.44 27.97
C PHE A 58 12.42 16.11 29.26
N SER A 59 11.17 15.99 29.70
CA SER A 59 10.75 16.51 31.01
C SER A 59 11.40 15.82 32.20
N TYR A 60 11.98 14.64 32.02
CA TYR A 60 12.75 13.97 33.06
C TYR A 60 14.19 14.51 33.14
N TYR A 61 14.78 14.89 32.00
CA TYR A 61 16.19 15.31 31.91
C TYR A 61 16.39 16.84 31.90
N LEU A 62 15.38 17.61 31.50
CA LEU A 62 15.42 19.06 31.44
C LEU A 62 14.64 19.64 32.61
N GLU A 63 15.31 20.43 33.45
CA GLU A 63 14.66 21.20 34.49
C GLU A 63 13.94 22.41 33.87
N PHE A 64 12.63 22.30 33.72
CA PHE A 64 11.80 23.41 33.26
C PHE A 64 11.56 24.40 34.41
N HIS A 65 12.25 25.55 34.34
CA HIS A 65 12.18 26.59 35.37
C HIS A 65 10.81 27.27 35.45
N TYR A 66 10.11 27.37 34.30
CA TYR A 66 8.77 27.95 34.21
C TYR A 66 7.78 26.95 33.61
N GLY A 67 6.55 26.92 34.13
CA GLY A 67 5.50 25.99 33.69
C GLY A 67 5.11 26.10 32.21
N TRP A 68 5.33 27.25 31.57
CA TRP A 68 5.06 27.44 30.13
C TRP A 68 6.13 26.83 29.22
N MET A 69 7.32 26.50 29.73
CA MET A 69 8.40 25.93 28.93
C MET A 69 8.07 24.51 28.47
N TRP A 70 7.37 23.74 29.29
CA TRP A 70 6.97 22.38 28.93
C TRP A 70 6.02 22.36 27.72
N PRO A 71 4.89 23.10 27.67
CA PRO A 71 4.05 23.18 26.48
C PRO A 71 4.79 23.67 25.23
N VAL A 72 5.70 24.64 25.36
CA VAL A 72 6.49 25.14 24.21
C VAL A 72 7.44 24.07 23.69
N SER A 73 8.15 23.36 24.58
CA SER A 73 9.03 22.26 24.18
C SER A 73 8.24 21.12 23.53
N PHE A 74 7.06 20.77 24.05
CA PHE A 74 6.17 19.79 23.45
C PHE A 74 5.78 20.17 22.03
N LEU A 75 5.41 21.42 21.78
CA LEU A 75 5.05 21.90 20.43
C LEU A 75 6.24 21.83 19.47
N ILE A 76 7.44 22.25 19.89
CA ILE A 76 8.65 22.18 19.07
C ILE A 76 8.98 20.73 18.70
N VAL A 77 8.93 19.84 19.70
CA VAL A 77 9.22 18.42 19.52
C VAL A 77 8.17 17.74 18.64
N CYS A 78 6.89 18.09 18.79
CA CYS A 78 5.80 17.60 17.96
C CYS A 78 5.93 18.04 16.49
N LEU A 79 6.30 19.30 16.23
CA LEU A 79 6.58 19.79 14.88
C LEU A 79 7.76 19.05 14.25
N PHE A 80 8.84 18.87 15.02
CA PHE A 80 10.01 18.12 14.55
C PHE A 80 9.69 16.65 14.26
N MET A 81 8.91 15.99 15.12
CA MET A 81 8.48 14.60 14.92
C MET A 81 7.49 14.47 13.76
N THR A 82 6.63 15.46 13.50
CA THR A 82 5.77 15.49 12.32
C THR A 82 6.60 15.52 11.03
N TRP A 83 7.69 16.30 11.02
CA TRP A 83 8.63 16.32 9.90
C TRP A 83 9.31 14.95 9.70
N VAL A 84 9.73 14.29 10.79
CA VAL A 84 10.25 12.91 10.75
C VAL A 84 9.17 11.92 10.26
N GLY A 85 7.90 12.19 10.54
CA GLY A 85 6.76 11.41 10.07
C GLY A 85 6.66 11.29 8.54
N HIS A 86 7.32 12.15 7.77
CA HIS A 86 7.35 12.03 6.31
C HIS A 86 8.21 10.87 5.79
N PHE A 87 9.09 10.29 6.60
CA PHE A 87 9.87 9.13 6.20
C PHE A 87 9.00 7.86 6.16
N ASN A 88 9.20 7.00 5.16
CA ASN A 88 8.38 5.79 4.95
C ASN A 88 8.35 4.84 6.17
N TRP A 89 9.45 4.73 6.90
CA TRP A 89 9.51 3.89 8.11
C TRP A 89 8.65 4.46 9.24
N ALA A 90 8.61 5.79 9.39
CA ALA A 90 7.83 6.46 10.42
C ALA A 90 6.32 6.40 10.09
N LYS A 91 5.96 6.63 8.82
CA LYS A 91 4.59 6.43 8.34
C LYS A 91 4.09 5.03 8.64
N LYS A 92 4.91 3.99 8.36
CA LYS A 92 4.55 2.59 8.61
C LYS A 92 4.18 2.30 10.06
N LEU A 93 4.76 3.01 11.02
CA LEU A 93 4.44 2.83 12.44
C LEU A 93 3.12 3.50 12.84
N ALA A 94 2.67 4.52 12.11
CA ALA A 94 1.46 5.28 12.40
C ALA A 94 0.30 5.03 11.41
N LEU A 95 0.50 4.12 10.45
CA LEU A 95 -0.53 3.65 9.54
C LEU A 95 -1.53 2.77 10.30
N SER A 96 -2.79 2.92 9.95
CA SER A 96 -3.87 2.11 10.51
C SER A 96 -4.33 1.07 9.51
N ASP A 97 -4.50 -0.18 9.94
CA ASP A 97 -4.84 -1.29 9.05
C ASP A 97 -6.16 -1.07 8.31
N TRP A 98 -7.16 -0.49 8.98
CA TRP A 98 -8.46 -0.18 8.37
C TRP A 98 -8.34 0.88 7.26
N GLU A 99 -7.52 1.90 7.49
CA GLU A 99 -7.30 3.00 6.54
C GLU A 99 -6.53 2.48 5.34
N VAL A 100 -5.50 1.69 5.58
CA VAL A 100 -4.74 1.00 4.53
C VAL A 100 -5.65 0.13 3.66
N GLN A 101 -6.52 -0.68 4.28
CA GLN A 101 -7.43 -1.55 3.53
C GLN A 101 -8.42 -0.75 2.67
N ARG A 102 -8.99 0.33 3.24
CA ARG A 102 -9.92 1.21 2.53
C ARG A 102 -9.26 1.89 1.35
N GLU A 103 -8.13 2.58 1.56
CA GLU A 103 -7.40 3.29 0.51
C GLU A 103 -6.90 2.34 -0.58
N CYS A 104 -6.38 1.15 -0.21
CA CYS A 104 -5.96 0.17 -1.20
C CYS A 104 -7.13 -0.34 -2.06
N SER A 105 -8.31 -0.58 -1.45
CA SER A 105 -9.51 -1.02 -2.18
C SER A 105 -10.02 0.07 -3.12
N GLU A 106 -10.12 1.31 -2.64
CA GLU A 106 -10.54 2.47 -3.43
C GLU A 106 -9.58 2.69 -4.61
N LYS A 107 -8.27 2.62 -4.37
CA LYS A 107 -7.25 2.77 -5.41
C LYS A 107 -7.25 1.63 -6.42
N ALA A 108 -7.44 0.38 -5.97
CA ALA A 108 -7.58 -0.75 -6.86
C ALA A 108 -8.81 -0.58 -7.76
N LEU A 109 -9.94 -0.14 -7.22
CA LEU A 109 -11.14 0.13 -8.00
C LEU A 109 -10.93 1.24 -9.03
N GLU A 110 -10.23 2.32 -8.66
CA GLU A 110 -9.84 3.40 -9.56
C GLU A 110 -8.98 2.89 -10.73
N PHE A 111 -7.95 2.07 -10.44
CA PHE A 111 -7.12 1.46 -11.48
C PHE A 111 -7.92 0.49 -12.35
N PHE A 112 -8.79 -0.32 -11.76
CA PHE A 112 -9.61 -1.26 -12.50
C PHE A 112 -10.54 -0.54 -13.49
N HIS A 113 -11.17 0.55 -13.07
CA HIS A 113 -11.99 1.33 -13.99
C HIS A 113 -11.15 2.11 -15.00
N THR A 114 -10.03 2.70 -14.60
CA THR A 114 -9.23 3.55 -15.50
C THR A 114 -8.48 2.73 -16.56
N LEU A 115 -7.95 1.57 -16.17
CA LEU A 115 -7.09 0.72 -17.01
C LEU A 115 -7.84 -0.50 -17.56
N GLY A 116 -8.74 -1.09 -16.76
CA GLY A 116 -9.49 -2.31 -17.12
C GLY A 116 -10.73 -2.06 -17.97
N THR A 117 -11.30 -0.85 -17.97
CA THR A 117 -12.39 -0.49 -18.90
C THR A 117 -11.85 0.08 -20.21
N SER A 118 -11.27 -0.79 -21.04
CA SER A 118 -11.29 -0.49 -22.47
C SER A 118 -12.75 -0.46 -22.90
N LYS A 119 -13.32 0.74 -23.07
CA LYS A 119 -14.74 1.02 -23.38
C LYS A 119 -15.30 0.31 -24.64
N VAL A 120 -14.49 -0.54 -25.29
CA VAL A 120 -14.75 -1.20 -26.57
C VAL A 120 -14.45 -2.71 -26.53
N SER A 121 -13.94 -3.26 -25.43
CA SER A 121 -13.53 -4.68 -25.38
C SER A 121 -14.61 -5.56 -24.77
N HIS A 122 -15.10 -6.55 -25.52
CA HIS A 122 -15.96 -7.64 -25.01
C HIS A 122 -15.20 -8.61 -24.09
N LYS A 123 -13.91 -8.38 -23.86
CA LYS A 123 -13.07 -9.26 -23.05
C LYS A 123 -13.36 -9.09 -21.57
N VAL A 124 -13.27 -10.22 -20.90
CA VAL A 124 -13.36 -10.36 -19.47
C VAL A 124 -12.02 -9.92 -18.87
N THR A 125 -12.04 -9.05 -17.85
CA THR A 125 -10.82 -8.48 -17.26
C THR A 125 -10.63 -8.93 -15.82
N ALA A 126 -9.42 -9.36 -15.48
CA ALA A 126 -8.94 -9.56 -14.12
C ALA A 126 -7.77 -8.60 -13.84
N MET A 127 -7.69 -8.04 -12.64
CA MET A 127 -6.62 -7.14 -12.24
C MET A 127 -6.04 -7.54 -10.89
N ILE A 128 -4.71 -7.64 -10.84
CA ILE A 128 -3.93 -7.80 -9.62
C ILE A 128 -3.21 -6.49 -9.34
N MET A 129 -3.52 -5.84 -8.22
CA MET A 129 -2.79 -4.69 -7.72
C MET A 129 -1.91 -5.11 -6.54
N VAL A 130 -0.62 -4.77 -6.60
CA VAL A 130 0.35 -4.99 -5.52
C VAL A 130 0.83 -3.64 -5.01
N SER A 131 0.58 -3.35 -3.74
CA SER A 131 1.03 -2.14 -3.05
C SER A 131 2.17 -2.45 -2.08
N THR A 132 3.33 -1.87 -2.33
CA THR A 132 4.59 -2.36 -1.73
C THR A 132 4.87 -1.76 -0.35
N MET A 133 4.41 -0.54 -0.08
CA MET A 133 4.56 0.13 1.20
C MET A 133 3.67 -0.53 2.26
N GLU A 134 2.42 -0.77 1.89
CA GLU A 134 1.34 -1.37 2.68
C GLU A 134 1.42 -2.90 2.72
N LYS A 135 2.22 -3.51 1.83
CA LYS A 135 2.32 -4.98 1.64
C LYS A 135 0.95 -5.61 1.40
N ASN A 136 0.13 -4.96 0.60
CA ASN A 136 -1.26 -5.35 0.33
C ASN A 136 -1.42 -5.77 -1.13
N ILE A 137 -2.16 -6.86 -1.36
CA ILE A 137 -2.50 -7.36 -2.69
C ILE A 137 -4.03 -7.31 -2.81
N GLN A 138 -4.51 -6.65 -3.88
CA GLN A 138 -5.92 -6.55 -4.21
C GLN A 138 -6.16 -7.26 -5.55
N LEU A 139 -7.19 -8.10 -5.60
CA LEU A 139 -7.61 -8.81 -6.80
C LEU A 139 -9.02 -8.36 -7.16
N LEU A 140 -9.18 -7.78 -8.33
CA LEU A 140 -10.46 -7.35 -8.87
C LEU A 140 -10.75 -8.10 -10.15
N ILE A 141 -11.99 -8.58 -10.28
CA ILE A 141 -12.45 -9.31 -11.45
C ILE A 141 -13.76 -8.70 -11.96
N ASP A 142 -13.96 -8.76 -13.27
CA ASP A 142 -15.20 -8.34 -13.93
C ASP A 142 -16.42 -9.15 -13.43
N GLU A 143 -17.61 -8.56 -13.49
CA GLU A 143 -18.86 -9.18 -13.03
C GLU A 143 -19.13 -10.53 -13.70
N LYS A 144 -18.73 -10.68 -14.97
CA LYS A 144 -18.85 -11.94 -15.70
C LYS A 144 -18.01 -13.05 -15.06
N LEU A 145 -16.79 -12.75 -14.59
CA LEU A 145 -15.97 -13.73 -13.86
C LEU A 145 -16.49 -14.00 -12.46
N LYS A 146 -17.09 -13.00 -11.79
CA LYS A 146 -17.68 -13.20 -10.46
C LYS A 146 -18.77 -14.25 -10.44
N THR A 147 -19.41 -14.51 -11.58
CA THR A 147 -20.40 -15.60 -11.70
C THR A 147 -19.77 -16.99 -11.78
N GLN A 148 -18.48 -17.08 -12.14
CA GLN A 148 -17.75 -18.34 -12.34
C GLN A 148 -16.77 -18.64 -11.21
N ILE A 149 -16.25 -17.62 -10.55
CA ILE A 149 -15.23 -17.73 -9.50
C ILE A 149 -15.81 -17.20 -8.19
N THR A 150 -15.69 -17.99 -7.14
CA THR A 150 -16.13 -17.62 -5.79
C THR A 150 -15.11 -16.72 -5.10
N GLN A 151 -15.57 -15.90 -4.15
CA GLN A 151 -14.67 -15.04 -3.37
C GLN A 151 -13.61 -15.86 -2.59
N ALA A 152 -13.96 -17.07 -2.15
CA ALA A 152 -13.04 -17.95 -1.44
C ALA A 152 -11.84 -18.37 -2.30
N GLU A 153 -12.05 -18.65 -3.59
CA GLU A 153 -10.97 -19.00 -4.53
C GLU A 153 -10.05 -17.80 -4.81
N LEU A 154 -10.61 -16.59 -4.85
CA LEU A 154 -9.82 -15.35 -4.98
C LEU A 154 -8.96 -15.12 -3.73
N ASP A 155 -9.54 -15.34 -2.55
CA ASP A 155 -8.84 -15.17 -1.28
C ASP A 155 -7.70 -16.21 -1.13
N GLU A 156 -7.94 -17.46 -1.54
CA GLU A 156 -6.90 -18.50 -1.59
C GLU A 156 -5.75 -18.11 -2.53
N LEU A 157 -6.07 -17.57 -3.71
CA LEU A 157 -5.06 -17.09 -4.66
C LEU A 157 -4.25 -15.93 -4.08
N ILE A 158 -4.88 -15.02 -3.35
CA ILE A 158 -4.20 -13.94 -2.62
C ILE A 158 -3.25 -14.52 -1.57
N ASP A 159 -3.67 -15.55 -0.83
CA ASP A 159 -2.83 -16.17 0.20
C ASP A 159 -1.61 -16.89 -0.39
N ILE A 160 -1.77 -17.59 -1.51
CA ILE A 160 -0.65 -18.18 -2.26
C ILE A 160 0.32 -17.07 -2.68
N MET A 161 -0.17 -15.99 -3.29
CA MET A 161 0.68 -14.86 -3.68
C MET A 161 1.40 -14.26 -2.48
N ARG A 162 0.73 -14.06 -1.34
CA ARG A 162 1.35 -13.54 -0.11
C ARG A 162 2.53 -14.38 0.37
N VAL A 163 2.45 -15.70 0.26
CA VAL A 163 3.57 -16.60 0.62
C VAL A 163 4.78 -16.36 -0.29
N HIS A 164 4.57 -16.30 -1.60
CA HIS A 164 5.65 -16.06 -2.57
C HIS A 164 6.27 -14.67 -2.45
N PHE A 165 5.45 -13.63 -2.23
CA PHE A 165 5.92 -12.27 -2.00
C PHE A 165 6.72 -12.15 -0.69
N LYS A 166 6.33 -12.85 0.38
CA LYS A 166 7.10 -12.89 1.64
C LYS A 166 8.47 -13.56 1.47
N ALA A 167 8.56 -14.57 0.61
CA ALA A 167 9.81 -15.26 0.31
C ALA A 167 10.75 -14.46 -0.61
N GLY A 168 10.32 -13.29 -1.11
CA GLY A 168 11.09 -12.48 -2.05
C GLY A 168 11.14 -13.06 -3.46
N ASN A 169 10.29 -14.05 -3.76
CA ASN A 169 10.23 -14.72 -5.05
C ASN A 169 9.14 -14.06 -5.90
N VAL A 170 9.50 -12.95 -6.56
CA VAL A 170 8.58 -12.07 -7.30
C VAL A 170 8.61 -12.37 -8.82
N GLY A 171 9.36 -13.39 -9.26
CA GLY A 171 9.51 -13.82 -10.67
C GLY A 171 9.03 -15.25 -10.94
#